data_AF-A0A358Q7A3-F1
#
_entry.id   AF-A0A358Q7A3-F1
#
_cell.length_a   1.000
_cell.length_b   1.000
_cell.length_c   1.000
_cell.angle_alpha   90.00
_cell.angle_beta   90.00
_cell.angle_gamma   90.00
#
_symmetry.space_group_name_H-M   'P 1'
#
loop_
_entity.id
_entity.type
_entity.pdbx_description
1 polymer ?
#
loop_
_entity_poly.entity_id
_entity_poly.type
_entity_poly.pdbx_seq_one_letter_code
_entity_poly.pdbx_strand_id
1 'polypeptide(L)'
;MGKSDLQYQLIKTLAFAPWEYTVKTLADLLGVSQITLNRNLTEMERRGCSFIFDNQERLFLQQTGWDGLNLKDATLRQMEILRFISAYPNGVKVTEIYSRFKDHKNEKTIGRDLKELLQRQLIANDQGVYGLNANFVIPPIQLDAAEKSLLLEQLAVQQEMSPLKDEAKSLTAKLHISLKIPKNDQDTVVVHGRRPIEDLRRSHFCQRLEQCARASKRILILYRKNEGEVSELDLNPLGIMYHWGLDNWYLAAQDNGQRGNIKTYAVDKILTIKELGGIFLRPPSFDLEEWYKYSWGVYRSGKPVKVVIRFHNYYSTINRVKAELSIRETCVLREDDEGMIMEDMVDGLGEMAVWLRSFGQGAEVLEPLELREAVIKDLEEMLENYGG
;
A
#
# COMPACT_ATOMS: atom_id res chain seq x y z
N MET A 1 -9.60 -7.05 -32.62
CA MET A 1 -9.35 -6.95 -31.16
C MET A 1 -9.87 -5.61 -30.65
N GLY A 2 -10.62 -5.58 -29.55
CA GLY A 2 -11.05 -4.32 -28.95
C GLY A 2 -9.86 -3.51 -28.42
N LYS A 3 -10.02 -2.19 -28.26
CA LYS A 3 -8.93 -1.32 -27.76
C LYS A 3 -8.44 -1.73 -26.37
N SER A 4 -9.37 -2.05 -25.46
CA SER A 4 -9.02 -2.49 -24.09
C SER A 4 -8.31 -3.85 -24.11
N ASP A 5 -8.72 -4.76 -24.99
CA ASP A 5 -8.06 -6.05 -25.13
C ASP A 5 -6.62 -5.88 -25.65
N LEU A 6 -6.40 -5.00 -26.63
CA LEU A 6 -5.06 -4.72 -27.14
C LEU A 6 -4.13 -4.19 -26.05
N GLN A 7 -4.60 -3.24 -25.22
CA GLN A 7 -3.80 -2.68 -24.13
C GLN A 7 -3.48 -3.72 -23.06
N TYR A 8 -4.45 -4.59 -22.73
CA TYR A 8 -4.21 -5.71 -21.82
C TYR A 8 -3.19 -6.70 -22.40
N GLN A 9 -3.30 -7.06 -23.68
CA GLN A 9 -2.31 -7.91 -24.34
C GLN A 9 -0.93 -7.26 -24.39
N LEU A 10 -0.84 -5.94 -24.58
CA LEU A 10 0.43 -5.21 -24.51
C LEU A 10 1.10 -5.33 -23.14
N ILE A 11 0.34 -5.09 -22.08
CA ILE A 11 0.85 -5.26 -20.71
C ILE A 11 1.30 -6.69 -20.51
N LYS A 12 0.48 -7.67 -20.89
CA LYS A 12 0.77 -9.09 -20.73
C LYS A 12 2.06 -9.47 -21.46
N THR A 13 2.16 -9.19 -22.76
CA THR A 13 3.33 -9.53 -23.57
C THR A 13 4.61 -8.89 -23.03
N LEU A 14 4.59 -7.58 -22.74
CA LEU A 14 5.77 -6.88 -22.22
C LEU A 14 6.15 -7.30 -20.79
N ALA A 15 5.19 -7.76 -20.00
CA ALA A 15 5.45 -8.26 -18.66
C ALA A 15 6.09 -9.66 -18.70
N PHE A 16 5.63 -10.56 -19.56
CA PHE A 16 6.18 -11.92 -19.69
C PHE A 16 7.51 -12.01 -20.43
N ALA A 17 7.82 -11.01 -21.26
CA ALA A 17 8.99 -11.00 -22.13
C ALA A 17 9.69 -9.63 -22.07
N PRO A 18 10.32 -9.31 -20.92
CA PRO A 18 11.02 -8.05 -20.72
C PRO A 18 12.20 -7.95 -21.67
N TRP A 19 12.39 -6.78 -22.30
CA TRP A 19 13.50 -6.51 -23.23
C TRP A 19 13.56 -7.43 -24.45
N GLU A 20 12.48 -8.13 -24.79
CA GLU A 20 12.47 -9.04 -25.94
C GLU A 20 12.04 -8.32 -27.23
N TYR A 21 11.11 -7.38 -27.12
CA TYR A 21 10.47 -6.77 -28.28
C TYR A 21 10.87 -5.32 -28.48
N THR A 22 11.15 -4.94 -29.72
CA THR A 22 11.05 -3.54 -30.20
C THR A 22 9.60 -3.21 -30.57
N VAL A 23 9.30 -1.93 -30.79
CA VAL A 23 7.98 -1.48 -31.29
C VAL A 23 7.60 -2.24 -32.57
N LYS A 24 8.55 -2.43 -33.48
CA LYS A 24 8.32 -3.14 -34.74
C LYS A 24 7.91 -4.59 -34.49
N THR A 25 8.73 -5.35 -33.76
CA THR A 25 8.47 -6.78 -33.51
C THR A 25 7.21 -7.02 -32.70
N LEU A 26 6.88 -6.11 -31.77
CA LEU A 26 5.66 -6.19 -30.96
C LEU A 26 4.40 -5.93 -31.79
N ALA A 27 4.48 -5.00 -32.75
CA ALA A 27 3.37 -4.69 -33.66
C ALA A 27 3.07 -5.90 -34.56
N ASP A 28 4.11 -6.54 -35.10
CA ASP A 28 4.01 -7.73 -35.92
C ASP A 28 3.40 -8.91 -35.13
N LEU A 29 3.86 -9.14 -33.89
CA LEU A 29 3.33 -10.19 -33.00
C LEU A 29 1.84 -10.01 -32.69
N LEU A 30 1.39 -8.77 -32.46
CA LEU A 30 0.01 -8.46 -32.10
C LEU A 30 -0.90 -8.25 -33.31
N GLY A 31 -0.38 -8.36 -34.53
CA GLY A 31 -1.14 -8.18 -35.78
C GLY A 31 -1.69 -6.76 -35.96
N VAL A 32 -0.96 -5.74 -35.51
CA VAL A 32 -1.35 -4.32 -35.62
C VAL A 32 -0.26 -3.49 -36.30
N SER A 33 -0.60 -2.33 -36.87
CA SER A 33 0.42 -1.43 -37.43
C SER A 33 1.26 -0.77 -36.32
N GLN A 34 2.52 -0.45 -36.60
CA GLN A 34 3.38 0.30 -35.68
C GLN A 34 2.77 1.64 -35.25
N ILE A 35 2.04 2.32 -36.15
CA ILE A 35 1.29 3.55 -35.84
C ILE A 35 0.23 3.27 -34.77
N THR A 36 -0.51 2.15 -34.90
CA THR A 36 -1.52 1.75 -33.92
C THR A 36 -0.88 1.40 -32.58
N LEU A 37 0.27 0.70 -32.60
CA LEU A 37 1.01 0.35 -31.40
C LEU A 37 1.52 1.58 -30.66
N ASN A 38 2.25 2.47 -31.34
CA ASN A 38 2.76 3.72 -30.77
C ASN A 38 1.64 4.59 -30.18
N ARG A 39 0.51 4.71 -30.89
CA ARG A 39 -0.66 5.41 -30.35
C ARG A 39 -1.15 4.81 -29.04
N ASN A 40 -1.17 3.47 -28.92
CA ASN A 40 -1.58 2.81 -27.67
C ASN A 40 -0.53 2.99 -26.57
N LEU A 41 0.77 2.86 -26.86
CA LEU A 41 1.83 3.10 -25.88
C LEU A 41 1.76 4.52 -25.32
N THR A 42 1.67 5.54 -26.17
CA THR A 42 1.51 6.95 -25.74
C THR A 42 0.24 7.17 -24.92
N GLU A 43 -0.85 6.49 -25.27
CA GLU A 43 -2.08 6.58 -24.48
C GLU A 43 -1.95 5.88 -23.12
N MET A 44 -1.26 4.75 -23.07
CA MET A 44 -0.97 4.02 -21.84
C MET A 44 -0.03 4.83 -20.92
N GLU A 45 0.96 5.54 -21.48
CA GLU A 45 1.81 6.48 -20.74
C GLU A 45 1.01 7.60 -20.10
N ARG A 46 0.06 8.20 -20.83
CA ARG A 46 -0.88 9.20 -20.27
C ARG A 46 -1.74 8.62 -19.15
N ARG A 47 -1.97 7.31 -19.14
CA ARG A 47 -2.67 6.60 -18.06
C ARG A 47 -1.72 6.11 -16.96
N GLY A 48 -0.48 6.61 -16.89
CA GLY A 48 0.47 6.31 -15.83
C GLY A 48 1.27 5.02 -16.03
N CYS A 49 1.27 4.42 -17.23
CA CYS A 49 2.27 3.39 -17.53
C CYS A 49 3.63 4.04 -17.75
N SER A 50 4.71 3.37 -17.36
CA SER A 50 6.08 3.77 -17.68
C SER A 50 6.73 2.68 -18.53
N PHE A 51 7.26 3.08 -19.69
CA PHE A 51 8.04 2.21 -20.56
C PHE A 51 9.48 2.75 -20.65
N ILE A 52 10.46 1.87 -20.55
CA ILE A 52 11.86 2.21 -20.76
C ILE A 52 12.40 1.38 -21.93
N PHE A 53 13.45 1.90 -22.55
CA PHE A 53 14.08 1.33 -23.74
C PHE A 53 15.55 1.06 -23.43
N ASP A 54 16.06 -0.07 -23.91
CA ASP A 54 17.49 -0.37 -23.85
C ASP A 54 18.21 0.22 -25.06
N ASN A 55 19.52 -0.02 -25.15
CA ASN A 55 20.35 0.46 -26.26
C ASN A 55 19.96 -0.13 -27.63
N GLN A 56 19.13 -1.18 -27.65
CA GLN A 56 18.62 -1.84 -28.86
C GLN A 56 17.16 -1.49 -29.14
N GLU A 57 16.61 -0.46 -28.49
CA GLU A 57 15.21 -0.02 -28.58
C GLU A 57 14.19 -1.08 -28.15
N ARG A 58 14.60 -2.04 -27.32
CA ARG A 58 13.73 -3.08 -26.77
C ARG A 58 12.98 -2.52 -25.56
N LEU A 59 11.69 -2.84 -25.45
CA LEU A 59 10.79 -2.27 -24.46
C LEU A 59 10.82 -3.05 -23.15
N PHE A 60 10.75 -2.32 -22.05
CA PHE A 60 10.41 -2.84 -20.73
C PHE A 60 9.29 -2.01 -20.11
N LEU A 61 8.25 -2.71 -19.66
CA LEU A 61 7.17 -2.11 -18.89
C LEU A 61 7.63 -1.92 -17.44
N GLN A 62 8.10 -0.73 -17.10
CA GLN A 62 8.58 -0.43 -15.75
C GLN A 62 7.43 -0.40 -14.74
N GLN A 63 6.35 0.30 -15.07
CA GLN A 63 5.19 0.47 -14.19
C GLN A 63 3.90 0.43 -15.01
N THR A 64 2.83 -0.16 -14.48
CA THR A 64 1.49 -0.06 -15.08
C THR A 64 0.71 1.12 -14.55
N GLY A 65 -0.21 1.62 -15.38
CA GLY A 65 -1.12 2.69 -15.04
C GLY A 65 -2.29 2.30 -14.13
N TRP A 66 -3.33 3.13 -14.12
CA TRP A 66 -4.52 3.04 -13.25
C TRP A 66 -5.54 1.94 -13.62
N ASP A 67 -5.06 0.80 -14.13
CA ASP A 67 -5.84 -0.41 -14.45
C ASP A 67 -7.22 -0.15 -15.08
N GLY A 68 -7.23 0.63 -16.17
CA GLY A 68 -8.44 0.94 -16.95
C GLY A 68 -9.12 2.28 -16.65
N LEU A 69 -8.75 2.98 -15.57
CA LEU A 69 -9.24 4.35 -15.33
C LEU A 69 -8.64 5.32 -16.36
N ASN A 70 -9.51 5.98 -17.12
CA ASN A 70 -9.12 7.04 -18.06
C ASN A 70 -9.13 8.40 -17.34
N LEU A 71 -8.11 8.64 -16.51
CA LEU A 71 -7.91 9.93 -15.86
C LEU A 71 -7.13 10.85 -16.78
N LYS A 72 -7.63 12.07 -17.01
CA LYS A 72 -6.89 13.08 -17.76
C LYS A 72 -5.66 13.50 -16.94
N ASP A 73 -4.54 13.86 -17.57
CA ASP A 73 -3.34 14.38 -16.89
C ASP A 73 -3.66 15.53 -15.92
N ALA A 74 -4.66 16.36 -16.25
CA ALA A 74 -5.12 17.43 -15.38
C ALA A 74 -5.78 16.89 -14.10
N THR A 75 -6.59 15.84 -14.20
CA THR A 75 -7.22 15.20 -13.05
C THR A 75 -6.19 14.58 -12.13
N LEU A 76 -5.18 13.88 -12.68
CA LEU A 76 -4.10 13.32 -11.88
C LEU A 76 -3.32 14.42 -11.13
N ARG A 77 -2.92 15.49 -11.82
CA ARG A 77 -2.25 16.63 -11.14
C ARG A 77 -3.14 17.27 -10.08
N GLN A 78 -4.42 17.46 -10.36
CA GLN A 78 -5.36 18.01 -9.38
C GLN A 78 -5.46 17.14 -8.12
N MET A 79 -5.47 15.82 -8.29
CA MET A 79 -5.45 14.87 -7.17
C MET A 79 -4.12 14.95 -6.39
N GLU A 80 -2.98 15.06 -7.08
CA GLU A 80 -1.68 15.21 -6.43
C GLU A 80 -1.56 16.52 -5.66
N ILE A 81 -2.09 17.62 -6.22
CA ILE A 81 -2.16 18.94 -5.55
C ILE A 81 -3.02 18.85 -4.30
N LEU A 82 -4.21 18.24 -4.39
CA LEU A 82 -5.10 18.04 -3.23
C LEU A 82 -4.42 17.22 -2.13
N ARG A 83 -3.76 16.12 -2.51
CA ARG A 83 -2.99 15.28 -1.57
C ARG A 83 -1.88 16.08 -0.91
N PHE A 84 -1.10 16.83 -1.69
CA PHE A 84 -0.03 17.66 -1.15
C PHE A 84 -0.57 18.68 -0.15
N ILE A 85 -1.62 19.44 -0.52
CA ILE A 85 -2.25 20.42 0.38
C ILE A 85 -2.82 19.74 1.65
N SER A 86 -3.43 18.55 1.52
CA SER A 86 -4.01 17.82 2.66
C SER A 86 -3.01 17.42 3.74
N ALA A 87 -1.73 17.29 3.37
CA ALA A 87 -0.66 16.97 4.32
C ALA A 87 -0.24 18.16 5.20
N TYR A 88 -0.70 19.38 4.89
CA TYR A 88 -0.38 20.60 5.62
C TYR A 88 -1.67 21.28 6.11
N PRO A 89 -2.11 20.98 7.34
CA PRO A 89 -3.34 21.54 7.91
C PRO A 89 -3.38 23.07 7.96
N ASN A 90 -2.22 23.71 8.07
CA ASN A 90 -2.07 25.17 8.09
C ASN A 90 -2.02 25.79 6.69
N GLY A 91 -2.19 24.99 5.64
CA GLY A 91 -2.07 25.39 4.25
C GLY A 91 -0.62 25.45 3.74
N VAL A 92 -0.50 25.62 2.43
CA VAL A 92 0.76 25.57 1.68
C VAL A 92 0.90 26.82 0.83
N LYS A 93 2.08 27.46 0.82
CA LYS A 93 2.32 28.62 -0.03
C LYS A 93 2.33 28.21 -1.51
N VAL A 94 1.81 29.08 -2.38
CA VAL A 94 1.80 28.83 -3.83
C VAL A 94 3.19 28.50 -4.42
N THR A 95 4.24 29.15 -3.89
CA THR A 95 5.63 28.93 -4.31
C THR A 95 6.13 27.51 -3.97
N GLU A 96 5.69 26.95 -2.84
CA GLU A 96 6.02 25.59 -2.43
C GLU A 96 5.29 24.57 -3.30
N ILE A 97 4.03 24.85 -3.67
CA ILE A 97 3.27 24.03 -4.63
C ILE A 97 4.01 24.03 -5.97
N TYR A 98 4.38 25.18 -6.53
CA TYR A 98 5.10 25.22 -7.81
C TYR A 98 6.44 24.51 -7.76
N SER A 99 7.21 24.68 -6.68
CA SER A 99 8.48 23.99 -6.49
C SER A 99 8.31 22.46 -6.51
N ARG A 100 7.27 21.94 -5.86
CA ARG A 100 6.98 20.50 -5.80
C ARG A 100 6.70 19.87 -7.16
N PHE A 101 6.13 20.63 -8.10
CA PHE A 101 5.73 20.13 -9.43
C PHE A 101 6.63 20.62 -10.58
N LYS A 102 7.76 21.27 -10.25
CA LYS A 102 8.65 21.95 -11.21
C LYS A 102 9.25 21.01 -12.27
N ASP A 103 9.59 19.78 -11.90
CA ASP A 103 10.20 18.80 -12.80
C ASP A 103 9.19 18.17 -13.77
N HIS A 104 7.89 18.45 -13.59
CA HIS A 104 6.84 17.79 -14.34
C HIS A 104 6.05 18.74 -15.25
N LYS A 105 5.81 20.01 -14.86
CA LYS A 105 5.04 20.99 -15.66
C LYS A 105 5.38 22.46 -15.33
N ASN A 106 4.94 23.38 -16.20
CA ASN A 106 5.08 24.83 -16.00
C ASN A 106 4.05 25.41 -15.02
N GLU A 107 4.39 26.55 -14.40
CA GLU A 107 3.55 27.24 -13.39
C GLU A 107 2.16 27.62 -13.93
N LYS A 108 2.03 27.96 -15.22
CA LYS A 108 0.75 28.27 -15.85
C LYS A 108 -0.23 27.09 -15.79
N THR A 109 0.27 25.88 -15.97
CA THR A 109 -0.55 24.66 -15.93
C THR A 109 -1.05 24.39 -14.51
N ILE A 110 -0.16 24.48 -13.52
CA ILE A 110 -0.51 24.30 -12.11
C ILE A 110 -1.47 25.40 -11.64
N GLY A 111 -1.26 26.65 -12.05
CA GLY A 111 -2.17 27.76 -11.76
C GLY A 111 -3.59 27.53 -12.30
N ARG A 112 -3.73 26.91 -13.48
CA ARG A 112 -5.05 26.52 -14.02
C ARG A 112 -5.72 25.43 -13.18
N ASP A 113 -4.96 24.43 -12.75
CA ASP A 113 -5.48 23.35 -11.89
C ASP A 113 -5.93 23.88 -10.52
N LEU A 114 -5.14 24.77 -9.90
CA LEU A 114 -5.51 25.45 -8.66
C LEU A 114 -6.80 26.26 -8.82
N LYS A 115 -6.94 26.98 -9.95
CA LYS A 115 -8.18 27.71 -10.25
C LYS A 115 -9.38 26.78 -10.38
N GLU A 116 -9.23 25.63 -11.04
CA GLU A 116 -10.31 24.65 -11.18
C GLU A 116 -10.69 24.03 -9.82
N LEU A 117 -9.70 23.70 -8.98
CA LEU A 117 -9.93 23.20 -7.63
C LEU A 117 -10.63 24.23 -6.72
N LEU A 118 -10.26 25.51 -6.82
CA LEU A 118 -10.95 26.62 -6.14
C LEU A 118 -12.40 26.75 -6.62
N GLN A 119 -12.65 26.65 -7.93
CA GLN A 119 -14.00 26.72 -8.50
C GLN A 119 -14.89 25.57 -8.02
N ARG A 120 -14.31 24.38 -7.85
CA ARG A 120 -14.99 23.20 -7.28
C ARG A 120 -15.11 23.26 -5.75
N GLN A 121 -14.60 24.33 -5.13
CA GLN A 121 -14.57 24.52 -3.68
C GLN A 121 -13.82 23.43 -2.91
N LEU A 122 -12.90 22.70 -3.54
CA LEU A 122 -12.12 21.64 -2.88
C LEU A 122 -10.96 22.20 -2.05
N ILE A 123 -10.45 23.37 -2.46
CA ILE A 123 -9.40 24.11 -1.76
C ILE A 123 -9.86 25.54 -1.50
N ALA A 124 -9.26 26.20 -0.52
CA ALA A 124 -9.38 27.62 -0.25
C ALA A 124 -8.01 28.28 -0.44
N ASN A 125 -8.02 29.58 -0.76
CA ASN A 125 -6.81 30.39 -0.86
C ASN A 125 -6.98 31.61 0.06
N ASP A 126 -6.09 31.73 1.04
CA ASP A 126 -5.94 32.90 1.88
C ASP A 126 -4.58 33.54 1.63
N GLN A 127 -4.57 34.71 0.99
CA GLN A 127 -3.36 35.50 0.71
C GLN A 127 -2.19 34.71 0.08
N GLY A 128 -2.49 33.73 -0.80
CA GLY A 128 -1.49 32.90 -1.47
C GLY A 128 -1.09 31.63 -0.71
N VAL A 129 -1.74 31.35 0.42
CA VAL A 129 -1.67 30.10 1.17
C VAL A 129 -2.91 29.26 0.81
N TYR A 130 -2.68 28.09 0.22
CA TYR A 130 -3.73 27.16 -0.20
C TYR A 130 -3.93 26.08 0.84
N GLY A 131 -5.18 25.90 1.29
CA GLY A 131 -5.60 24.85 2.23
C GLY A 131 -6.75 24.03 1.66
N LEU A 132 -7.04 22.87 2.26
CA LEU A 132 -8.32 22.21 1.99
C LEU A 132 -9.46 23.12 2.44
N ASN A 133 -10.55 23.14 1.68
CA ASN A 133 -11.70 23.94 2.09
C ASN A 133 -12.31 23.38 3.38
N ALA A 134 -12.42 24.22 4.40
CA ALA A 134 -12.94 23.88 5.73
C ALA A 134 -14.35 23.26 5.69
N ASN A 135 -15.17 23.57 4.68
CA ASN A 135 -16.51 22.98 4.53
C ASN A 135 -16.50 21.48 4.24
N PHE A 136 -15.36 20.93 3.80
CA PHE A 136 -15.19 19.50 3.51
C PHE A 136 -14.29 18.78 4.53
N VAL A 137 -13.84 19.49 5.57
CA VAL A 137 -12.95 18.97 6.60
C VAL A 137 -13.68 18.97 7.93
N ILE A 138 -13.75 17.81 8.57
CA ILE A 138 -14.20 17.75 9.96
C ILE A 138 -13.03 18.26 10.82
N PRO A 139 -13.20 19.30 11.65
CA PRO A 139 -12.16 19.75 12.56
C PRO A 139 -11.75 18.60 13.50
N PRO A 140 -10.57 18.64 14.14
CA PRO A 140 -10.20 17.59 15.08
C PRO A 140 -11.22 17.52 16.23
N ILE A 141 -12.03 16.46 16.26
CA ILE A 141 -12.97 16.16 17.33
C ILE A 141 -12.31 15.16 18.27
N GLN A 142 -12.34 15.42 19.57
CA GLN A 142 -11.94 14.46 20.60
C GLN A 142 -13.18 13.68 21.00
N LEU A 143 -13.10 12.35 20.88
CA LEU A 143 -14.16 11.43 21.28
C LEU A 143 -13.56 10.41 22.25
N ASP A 144 -14.23 10.20 23.38
CA ASP A 144 -13.90 9.11 24.29
C ASP A 144 -14.39 7.75 23.77
N ALA A 145 -14.14 6.66 24.51
CA ALA A 145 -14.50 5.31 24.07
C ALA A 145 -16.02 5.09 23.96
N ALA A 146 -16.81 5.72 24.82
CA ALA A 146 -18.26 5.60 24.80
C ALA A 146 -18.86 6.40 23.63
N GLU A 147 -18.39 7.62 23.42
CA GLU A 147 -18.80 8.50 22.33
C GLU A 147 -18.47 7.90 20.95
N LYS A 148 -17.29 7.27 20.84
CA LYS A 148 -16.88 6.49 19.67
C LYS A 148 -17.85 5.35 19.35
N SER A 149 -18.22 4.58 20.36
CA SER A 149 -19.13 3.43 20.21
C SER A 149 -20.53 3.89 19.82
N LEU A 150 -21.06 4.92 20.49
CA LEU A 150 -22.36 5.50 20.21
C LEU A 150 -22.44 6.06 18.77
N LEU A 151 -21.42 6.78 18.32
CA LEU A 151 -21.37 7.33 16.96
C LEU A 151 -21.49 6.23 15.91
N LEU A 152 -20.80 5.10 16.12
CA LEU A 152 -20.84 3.98 15.19
C LEU A 152 -22.17 3.22 15.21
N GLU A 153 -22.76 2.99 16.38
CA GLU A 153 -24.09 2.39 16.48
C GLU A 153 -25.12 3.20 15.71
N GLN A 154 -25.09 4.52 15.88
CA GLN A 154 -25.97 5.43 15.14
C GLN A 154 -25.71 5.37 13.64
N LEU A 155 -24.45 5.33 13.20
CA LEU A 155 -24.10 5.21 11.79
C LEU A 155 -24.57 3.88 11.19
N ALA A 156 -24.47 2.77 11.92
CA ALA A 156 -24.92 1.46 11.46
C ALA A 156 -26.45 1.43 11.24
N VAL A 157 -27.21 2.00 12.17
CA VAL A 157 -28.68 2.12 12.06
C VAL A 157 -29.05 3.07 10.91
N GLN A 158 -28.39 4.22 10.80
CA GLN A 158 -28.68 5.22 9.79
C GLN A 158 -28.27 4.77 8.38
N GLN A 159 -27.25 3.93 8.23
CA GLN A 159 -26.81 3.43 6.93
C GLN A 159 -27.91 2.64 6.21
N GLU A 160 -28.70 1.84 6.94
CA GLU A 160 -29.81 1.07 6.36
C GLU A 160 -31.01 1.95 6.00
N MET A 161 -31.20 3.04 6.74
CA MET A 161 -32.32 3.98 6.60
C MET A 161 -32.01 5.15 5.65
N SER A 162 -30.74 5.37 5.32
CA SER A 162 -30.30 6.53 4.53
C SER A 162 -30.77 6.43 3.07
N PRO A 163 -31.29 7.53 2.49
CA PRO A 163 -31.52 7.62 1.04
C PRO A 163 -30.20 7.67 0.24
N LEU A 164 -29.08 7.95 0.91
CA LEU A 164 -27.71 8.02 0.36
C LEU A 164 -26.89 6.82 0.85
N LYS A 165 -27.25 5.63 0.37
CA LYS A 165 -26.72 4.36 0.90
C LYS A 165 -25.21 4.20 0.66
N ASP A 166 -24.72 4.63 -0.49
CA ASP A 166 -23.31 4.47 -0.86
C ASP A 166 -22.42 5.48 -0.14
N GLU A 167 -22.91 6.70 0.05
CA GLU A 167 -22.26 7.74 0.85
C GLU A 167 -22.22 7.37 2.32
N ALA A 168 -23.30 6.80 2.87
CA ALA A 168 -23.34 6.32 4.25
C ALA A 168 -22.32 5.20 4.48
N LYS A 169 -22.26 4.21 3.57
CA LYS A 169 -21.22 3.17 3.61
C LYS A 169 -19.80 3.74 3.57
N SER A 170 -19.57 4.71 2.68
CA SER A 170 -18.28 5.38 2.54
C SER A 170 -17.89 6.16 3.78
N LEU A 171 -18.83 6.89 4.38
CA LEU A 171 -18.62 7.65 5.62
C LEU A 171 -18.29 6.73 6.80
N THR A 172 -19.07 5.65 6.98
CA THR A 172 -18.83 4.64 8.02
C THR A 172 -17.44 4.02 7.88
N ALA A 173 -17.02 3.68 6.65
CA ALA A 173 -15.70 3.14 6.41
C ALA A 173 -14.58 4.12 6.81
N LYS A 174 -14.70 5.39 6.40
CA LYS A 174 -13.73 6.45 6.73
C LYS A 174 -13.63 6.72 8.23
N LEU A 175 -14.76 6.76 8.94
CA LEU A 175 -14.78 7.07 10.37
C LEU A 175 -14.18 5.96 11.21
N HIS A 176 -14.46 4.69 10.89
CA HIS A 176 -13.82 3.61 11.63
C HIS A 176 -12.28 3.58 11.45
N ILE A 177 -11.78 3.82 10.23
CA ILE A 177 -10.33 3.91 9.97
C ILE A 177 -9.71 5.05 10.80
N SER A 178 -10.43 6.18 10.91
CA SER A 178 -9.99 7.33 11.69
C SER A 178 -10.03 7.11 13.20
N LEU A 179 -11.05 6.43 13.72
CA LEU A 179 -11.33 6.36 15.16
C LEU A 179 -10.71 5.16 15.89
N LYS A 180 -10.13 4.19 15.15
CA LYS A 180 -9.50 2.97 15.70
C LYS A 180 -10.44 2.19 16.63
N ILE A 181 -11.64 1.89 16.14
CA ILE A 181 -12.65 1.16 16.90
C ILE A 181 -12.76 -0.24 16.27
N PRO A 182 -12.83 -1.32 17.07
CA PRO A 182 -13.06 -2.67 16.55
C PRO A 182 -14.32 -2.69 15.68
N LYS A 183 -14.18 -3.16 14.44
CA LYS A 183 -15.29 -3.37 13.51
C LYS A 183 -15.87 -4.77 13.72
N ASN A 184 -17.13 -4.97 13.32
CA ASN A 184 -17.72 -6.31 13.21
C ASN A 184 -16.84 -7.26 12.37
N ASP A 185 -16.48 -8.40 12.96
CA ASP A 185 -16.01 -9.75 12.56
C ASP A 185 -15.39 -10.06 11.17
N GLN A 186 -15.34 -9.16 10.19
CA GLN A 186 -14.74 -9.47 8.88
C GLN A 186 -13.93 -8.29 8.35
N ASP A 187 -12.84 -7.99 9.05
CA ASP A 187 -11.89 -7.01 8.57
C ASP A 187 -11.23 -7.45 7.26
N THR A 188 -11.15 -6.48 6.35
CA THR A 188 -10.55 -6.61 5.02
C THR A 188 -9.36 -5.67 4.87
N VAL A 189 -9.04 -4.89 5.91
CA VAL A 189 -7.93 -3.94 5.96
C VAL A 189 -7.28 -3.99 7.34
N VAL A 190 -5.98 -4.24 7.42
CA VAL A 190 -5.17 -4.16 8.64
C VAL A 190 -4.02 -3.18 8.43
N VAL A 191 -3.69 -2.36 9.43
CA VAL A 191 -2.56 -1.41 9.34
C VAL A 191 -1.59 -1.70 10.48
N HIS A 192 -0.41 -2.21 10.12
CA HIS A 192 0.70 -2.38 11.05
C HIS A 192 1.59 -1.13 11.00
N GLY A 193 1.59 -0.36 12.08
CA GLY A 193 2.48 0.75 12.39
C GLY A 193 1.90 2.14 12.10
N ARG A 194 2.75 3.05 11.60
CA ARG A 194 2.36 4.41 11.22
C ARG A 194 1.54 4.43 9.94
N ARG A 195 0.73 5.46 9.72
CA ARG A 195 -0.01 5.64 8.47
C ARG A 195 0.95 5.99 7.31
N PRO A 196 0.83 5.37 6.14
CA PRO A 196 1.69 5.65 4.99
C PRO A 196 1.47 7.07 4.44
N ILE A 197 2.50 7.60 3.78
CA ILE A 197 2.34 8.69 2.81
C ILE A 197 1.91 8.04 1.50
N GLU A 198 0.68 8.29 1.07
CA GLU A 198 0.05 7.49 0.02
C GLU A 198 0.45 7.90 -1.41
N ASP A 199 1.05 6.97 -2.14
CA ASP A 199 1.07 6.98 -3.60
C ASP A 199 -0.35 6.73 -4.14
N LEU A 200 -0.82 7.58 -5.05
CA LEU A 200 -2.22 7.54 -5.51
C LEU A 200 -2.52 6.20 -6.23
N ARG A 201 -1.57 5.64 -7.01
CA ARG A 201 -1.77 4.37 -7.72
C ARG A 201 -1.87 3.23 -6.71
N ARG A 202 -1.00 3.25 -5.71
CA ARG A 202 -1.07 2.31 -4.59
C ARG A 202 -2.42 2.36 -3.89
N SER A 203 -2.92 3.55 -3.53
CA SER A 203 -4.25 3.72 -2.92
C SER A 203 -5.37 3.18 -3.81
N HIS A 204 -5.30 3.42 -5.13
CA HIS A 204 -6.28 2.90 -6.08
C HIS A 204 -6.30 1.37 -6.10
N PHE A 205 -5.13 0.72 -6.17
CA PHE A 205 -5.04 -0.74 -6.16
C PHE A 205 -5.53 -1.32 -4.83
N CYS A 206 -5.11 -0.72 -3.70
CA CYS A 206 -5.60 -1.13 -2.37
C CYS A 206 -7.12 -1.08 -2.28
N GLN A 207 -7.75 0.03 -2.71
CA GLN A 207 -9.19 0.18 -2.69
C GLN A 207 -9.89 -0.89 -3.55
N ARG A 208 -9.36 -1.19 -4.74
CA ARG A 208 -9.94 -2.21 -5.61
C ARG A 208 -9.83 -3.62 -5.03
N LEU A 209 -8.68 -3.94 -4.45
CA LEU A 209 -8.46 -5.25 -3.80
C LEU A 209 -9.35 -5.41 -2.57
N GLU A 210 -9.48 -4.37 -1.75
CA GLU A 210 -10.40 -4.32 -0.61
C GLU A 210 -11.86 -4.55 -1.06
N GLN A 211 -12.31 -3.87 -2.11
CA GLN A 211 -13.65 -4.05 -2.66
C GLN A 211 -13.87 -5.49 -3.15
N CYS A 212 -12.89 -6.08 -3.84
CA CYS A 212 -12.95 -7.46 -4.29
C CYS A 212 -13.01 -8.44 -3.10
N ALA A 213 -12.21 -8.21 -2.07
CA ALA A 213 -12.21 -9.03 -0.85
C ALA A 213 -13.55 -8.96 -0.11
N ARG A 214 -14.09 -7.75 0.06
CA ARG A 214 -15.40 -7.54 0.71
C ARG A 214 -16.55 -8.17 -0.06
N ALA A 215 -16.53 -8.06 -1.39
CA ALA A 215 -17.55 -8.64 -2.25
C ALA A 215 -17.30 -10.15 -2.54
N SER A 216 -16.24 -10.74 -1.97
CA SER A 216 -15.81 -12.11 -2.25
C SER A 216 -15.69 -12.41 -3.75
N LYS A 217 -15.22 -11.44 -4.53
CA LYS A 217 -15.01 -11.56 -5.97
C LYS A 217 -13.63 -12.13 -6.25
N ARG A 218 -13.60 -13.11 -7.15
CA ARG A 218 -12.34 -13.67 -7.67
C ARG A 218 -11.61 -12.66 -8.54
N ILE A 219 -10.29 -12.68 -8.49
CA ILE A 219 -9.45 -11.79 -9.30
C ILE A 219 -8.36 -12.57 -10.02
N LEU A 220 -7.98 -12.07 -11.18
CA LEU A 220 -6.78 -12.46 -11.90
C LEU A 220 -5.78 -11.30 -11.84
N ILE A 221 -4.60 -11.54 -11.29
CA ILE A 221 -3.55 -10.54 -11.23
C ILE A 221 -2.35 -10.93 -12.09
N LEU A 222 -1.71 -9.93 -12.69
CA LEU A 222 -0.35 -10.09 -13.22
C LEU A 222 0.61 -9.59 -12.15
N TYR A 223 1.50 -10.46 -11.67
CA TYR A 223 2.37 -10.21 -10.53
C TYR A 223 3.83 -10.35 -10.91
N ARG A 224 4.64 -9.32 -10.64
CA ARG A 224 6.09 -9.33 -10.89
C ARG A 224 6.84 -9.68 -9.60
N LYS A 225 7.42 -10.88 -9.52
CA LYS A 225 8.18 -11.31 -8.33
C LYS A 225 9.51 -10.57 -8.20
N ASN A 226 10.32 -10.62 -9.26
CA ASN A 226 11.65 -10.00 -9.38
C ASN A 226 11.77 -9.27 -10.73
N GLU A 227 12.93 -8.71 -11.05
CA GLU A 227 13.24 -8.09 -12.35
C GLU A 227 13.19 -9.12 -13.49
N GLY A 228 11.99 -9.49 -13.92
CA GLY A 228 11.73 -10.30 -15.11
C GLY A 228 10.74 -11.45 -14.90
N GLU A 229 10.61 -11.99 -13.69
CA GLU A 229 9.65 -13.06 -13.43
C GLU A 229 8.24 -12.51 -13.20
N VAL A 230 7.36 -12.73 -14.17
CA VAL A 230 5.94 -12.40 -14.08
C VAL A 230 5.10 -13.67 -14.02
N SER A 231 4.11 -13.66 -13.14
CA SER A 231 3.14 -14.74 -12.99
C SER A 231 1.73 -14.19 -13.14
N GLU A 232 0.87 -14.92 -13.84
CA GLU A 232 -0.56 -14.69 -13.86
C GLU A 232 -1.18 -15.55 -12.75
N LEU A 233 -1.87 -14.92 -11.80
CA LEU A 233 -2.35 -15.56 -10.58
C LEU A 233 -3.86 -15.38 -10.43
N ASP A 234 -4.58 -16.49 -10.32
CA ASP A 234 -6.02 -16.55 -10.05
C ASP A 234 -6.24 -16.68 -8.54
N LEU A 235 -6.74 -15.61 -7.92
CA LEU A 235 -6.72 -15.42 -6.48
C LEU A 235 -8.12 -15.14 -5.91
N ASN A 236 -8.30 -15.62 -4.68
CA ASN A 236 -9.41 -15.30 -3.80
C ASN A 236 -8.92 -14.25 -2.76
N PRO A 237 -9.16 -12.95 -2.98
CA PRO A 237 -8.65 -11.89 -2.10
C PRO A 237 -9.37 -11.91 -0.76
N LEU A 238 -8.64 -11.95 0.35
CA LEU A 238 -9.20 -12.02 1.70
C LEU A 238 -9.13 -10.68 2.44
N GLY A 239 -8.13 -9.86 2.09
CA GLY A 239 -8.01 -8.48 2.54
C GLY A 239 -6.63 -7.92 2.27
N ILE A 240 -6.42 -6.66 2.63
CA ILE A 240 -5.16 -5.94 2.46
C ILE A 240 -4.55 -5.60 3.83
N MET A 241 -3.24 -5.57 3.90
CA MET A 241 -2.49 -5.15 5.08
C MET A 241 -1.41 -4.16 4.70
N TYR A 242 -1.18 -3.18 5.56
CA TYR A 242 -0.04 -2.28 5.45
C TYR A 242 1.04 -2.70 6.45
N HIS A 243 2.29 -2.80 5.99
CA HIS A 243 3.45 -3.10 6.81
C HIS A 243 4.41 -1.91 6.86
N TRP A 244 4.46 -1.20 7.99
CA TRP A 244 5.26 0.03 8.14
C TRP A 244 6.76 -0.17 7.96
N GLY A 245 7.35 -1.27 8.46
CA GLY A 245 8.79 -1.50 8.38
C GLY A 245 9.30 -1.69 6.94
N LEU A 246 8.39 -1.97 6.01
CA LEU A 246 8.66 -2.10 4.57
C LEU A 246 8.00 -0.97 3.76
N ASP A 247 7.28 -0.06 4.43
CA ASP A 247 6.46 1.00 3.84
C ASP A 247 5.63 0.55 2.62
N ASN A 248 4.98 -0.61 2.75
CA ASN A 248 4.29 -1.23 1.63
C ASN A 248 2.97 -1.90 2.02
N TRP A 249 2.08 -2.00 1.04
CA TRP A 249 0.80 -2.69 1.16
C TRP A 249 0.89 -4.09 0.57
N TYR A 250 0.17 -5.03 1.17
CA TYR A 250 0.16 -6.44 0.81
C TYR A 250 -1.28 -6.95 0.74
N LEU A 251 -1.57 -7.76 -0.25
CA LEU A 251 -2.81 -8.51 -0.37
C LEU A 251 -2.63 -9.87 0.32
N ALA A 252 -3.47 -10.19 1.30
CA ALA A 252 -3.70 -11.58 1.72
C ALA A 252 -4.69 -12.22 0.74
N ALA A 253 -4.28 -13.29 0.08
CA ALA A 253 -5.15 -14.03 -0.81
C ALA A 253 -4.83 -15.52 -0.79
N GLN A 254 -5.84 -16.31 -1.14
CA GLN A 254 -5.71 -17.74 -1.37
C GLN A 254 -5.62 -18.00 -2.88
N ASP A 255 -4.68 -18.84 -3.29
CA ASP A 255 -4.63 -19.34 -4.68
C ASP A 255 -5.91 -20.13 -4.97
N ASN A 256 -6.56 -19.85 -6.10
CA ASN A 256 -7.77 -20.56 -6.48
C ASN A 256 -7.49 -22.08 -6.61
N GLY A 257 -8.34 -22.90 -6.00
CA GLY A 257 -8.16 -24.35 -5.94
C GLY A 257 -7.24 -24.88 -4.83
N GLN A 258 -6.48 -24.02 -4.13
CA GLN A 258 -5.64 -24.42 -2.98
C GLN A 258 -6.28 -24.01 -1.65
N ARG A 259 -7.24 -24.81 -1.17
CA ARG A 259 -7.90 -24.54 0.10
C ARG A 259 -6.90 -24.52 1.27
N GLY A 260 -6.96 -23.46 2.07
CA GLY A 260 -6.19 -23.28 3.30
C GLY A 260 -4.83 -22.59 3.14
N ASN A 261 -4.29 -22.47 1.93
CA ASN A 261 -2.98 -21.84 1.71
C ASN A 261 -3.14 -20.34 1.40
N ILE A 262 -2.89 -19.48 2.40
CA ILE A 262 -3.01 -18.03 2.28
C ILE A 262 -1.62 -17.44 2.17
N LYS A 263 -1.41 -16.60 1.16
CA LYS A 263 -0.14 -15.94 0.87
C LYS A 263 -0.30 -14.42 0.83
N THR A 264 0.81 -13.73 1.02
CA THR A 264 0.90 -12.28 0.86
C THR A 264 1.45 -11.92 -0.51
N TYR A 265 0.88 -10.89 -1.14
CA TYR A 265 1.34 -10.35 -2.42
C TYR A 265 1.52 -8.84 -2.29
N ALA A 266 2.76 -8.35 -2.42
CA ALA A 266 3.03 -6.90 -2.38
C ALA A 266 2.24 -6.16 -3.47
N VAL A 267 1.45 -5.15 -3.08
CA VAL A 267 0.57 -4.40 -3.99
C VAL A 267 1.37 -3.67 -5.07
N ASP A 268 2.55 -3.16 -4.73
CA ASP A 268 3.46 -2.50 -5.67
C ASP A 268 3.94 -3.42 -6.80
N LYS A 269 3.96 -4.74 -6.55
CA LYS A 269 4.34 -5.77 -7.54
C LYS A 269 3.17 -6.24 -8.42
N ILE A 270 1.95 -5.77 -8.15
CA ILE A 270 0.76 -6.06 -8.95
C ILE A 270 0.72 -5.11 -10.15
N LEU A 271 0.73 -5.68 -11.35
CA LEU A 271 0.68 -4.95 -12.61
C LEU A 271 -0.77 -4.68 -13.05
N THR A 272 -1.68 -5.64 -12.90
CA THR A 272 -3.11 -5.49 -13.28
C THR A 272 -3.99 -6.27 -12.34
N ILE A 273 -5.25 -5.84 -12.18
CA ILE A 273 -6.30 -6.52 -11.42
C ILE A 273 -7.53 -6.69 -12.32
N LYS A 274 -7.79 -7.92 -12.76
CA LYS A 274 -8.99 -8.25 -13.51
C LYS A 274 -9.97 -9.00 -12.63
N GLU A 275 -11.15 -8.44 -12.40
CA GLU A 275 -12.24 -9.17 -11.75
C GLU A 275 -12.68 -10.34 -12.65
N LEU A 276 -12.78 -11.52 -12.05
CA LEU A 276 -13.32 -12.71 -12.70
C LEU A 276 -14.79 -12.87 -12.34
N GLY A 277 -15.52 -13.62 -13.17
CA GLY A 277 -16.88 -14.03 -12.84
C GLY A 277 -16.90 -15.02 -11.66
N GLY A 278 -17.88 -14.85 -10.78
CA GLY A 278 -18.14 -15.76 -9.66
C GLY A 278 -17.70 -15.22 -8.29
N ILE A 279 -18.37 -15.73 -7.26
CA ILE A 279 -18.08 -15.45 -5.85
C ILE A 279 -17.31 -16.66 -5.31
N PHE A 280 -16.22 -16.43 -4.57
CA PHE A 280 -15.52 -17.51 -3.87
C PHE A 280 -16.09 -17.68 -2.45
N LEU A 281 -15.99 -18.89 -1.92
CA LEU A 281 -16.34 -19.15 -0.52
C LEU A 281 -15.17 -18.74 0.37
N ARG A 282 -15.36 -17.68 1.15
CA ARG A 282 -14.37 -17.26 2.17
C ARG A 282 -14.15 -18.40 3.17
N PRO A 283 -12.90 -18.65 3.62
CA PRO A 283 -12.67 -19.65 4.67
C PRO A 283 -13.49 -19.27 5.92
N PRO A 284 -14.32 -20.17 6.48
CA PRO A 284 -15.32 -19.85 7.51
C PRO A 284 -14.77 -19.21 8.79
N SER A 285 -13.48 -19.42 9.09
CA SER A 285 -12.80 -18.93 10.29
C SER A 285 -11.63 -18.00 9.98
N PHE A 286 -11.54 -17.48 8.76
CA PHE A 286 -10.47 -16.55 8.42
C PHE A 286 -10.83 -15.13 8.86
N ASP A 287 -10.16 -14.71 9.93
CA ASP A 287 -10.06 -13.32 10.32
C ASP A 287 -8.67 -12.78 9.96
N LEU A 288 -8.63 -11.60 9.35
CA LEU A 288 -7.38 -11.02 8.83
C LEU A 288 -6.49 -10.51 9.97
N GLU A 289 -7.09 -9.97 11.02
CA GLU A 289 -6.39 -9.42 12.17
C GLU A 289 -5.75 -10.54 12.99
N GLU A 290 -6.51 -11.58 13.34
CA GLU A 290 -6.00 -12.78 14.01
C GLU A 290 -4.99 -13.55 13.14
N TRP A 291 -5.24 -13.64 11.83
CA TRP A 291 -4.24 -14.20 10.93
C TRP A 291 -2.96 -13.38 10.98
N TYR A 292 -3.00 -12.05 11.05
CA TYR A 292 -1.81 -11.21 11.01
C TYR A 292 -1.15 -10.97 12.39
N LYS A 293 -1.88 -11.15 13.49
CA LYS A 293 -1.54 -10.79 14.89
C LYS A 293 -0.08 -10.99 15.30
N TYR A 294 0.48 -12.16 15.05
CA TYR A 294 1.85 -12.50 15.45
C TYR A 294 2.91 -12.22 14.38
N SER A 295 2.51 -11.78 13.18
CA SER A 295 3.46 -11.48 12.11
C SER A 295 4.40 -10.36 12.51
N TRP A 296 5.70 -10.55 12.34
CA TRP A 296 6.66 -9.44 12.39
C TRP A 296 6.68 -8.68 11.08
N GLY A 297 6.74 -9.42 9.96
CA GLY A 297 6.73 -8.87 8.61
C GLY A 297 5.65 -9.47 7.74
N VAL A 298 5.98 -9.74 6.48
CA VAL A 298 5.04 -10.22 5.45
C VAL A 298 5.13 -11.71 5.22
N TYR A 299 6.25 -12.33 5.64
CA TYR A 299 6.42 -13.76 5.61
C TYR A 299 5.63 -14.41 6.74
N ARG A 300 5.05 -15.58 6.44
CA ARG A 300 4.18 -16.31 7.36
C ARG A 300 4.49 -17.79 7.31
N SER A 301 4.94 -18.34 8.45
CA SER A 301 5.04 -19.78 8.66
C SER A 301 3.79 -20.36 9.33
N GLY A 302 3.00 -19.50 9.99
CA GLY A 302 1.86 -19.89 10.83
C GLY A 302 2.26 -20.44 12.19
N LYS A 303 3.54 -20.35 12.58
CA LYS A 303 4.08 -20.90 13.83
C LYS A 303 4.81 -19.80 14.60
N PRO A 304 4.09 -18.95 15.36
CA PRO A 304 4.74 -17.92 16.14
C PRO A 304 5.57 -18.53 17.27
N VAL A 305 6.75 -17.96 17.50
CA VAL A 305 7.68 -18.37 18.56
C VAL A 305 7.86 -17.24 19.56
N LYS A 306 8.13 -17.60 20.82
CA LYS A 306 8.46 -16.60 21.85
C LYS A 306 9.81 -15.95 21.51
N VAL A 307 9.86 -14.63 21.59
CA VAL A 307 11.09 -13.85 21.47
C VAL A 307 11.29 -13.02 22.73
N VAL A 308 12.55 -12.86 23.14
CA VAL A 308 12.96 -12.01 24.26
C VAL A 308 14.17 -11.20 23.83
N ILE A 309 14.03 -9.89 23.80
CA ILE A 309 15.06 -8.96 23.33
C ILE A 309 15.41 -7.97 24.43
N ARG A 310 16.70 -7.78 24.67
CA ARG A 310 17.25 -6.73 25.50
C ARG A 310 17.59 -5.52 24.62
N PHE A 311 17.05 -4.37 24.97
CA PHE A 311 17.43 -3.09 24.41
C PHE A 311 18.21 -2.30 25.45
N HIS A 312 19.47 -2.00 25.12
CA HIS A 312 20.37 -1.22 25.96
C HIS A 312 20.08 0.28 25.81
N ASN A 313 20.41 1.08 26.81
CA ASN A 313 20.24 2.54 26.75
C ASN A 313 21.32 3.20 25.84
N TYR A 314 21.19 2.97 24.54
CA TYR A 314 22.12 3.43 23.51
C TYR A 314 21.38 4.31 22.50
N TYR A 315 21.86 5.53 22.25
CA TYR A 315 21.42 6.42 21.15
C TYR A 315 19.91 6.39 20.83
N SER A 316 19.08 6.88 21.78
CA SER A 316 17.61 6.95 21.70
C SER A 316 16.85 5.65 21.38
N THR A 317 17.51 4.49 21.48
CA THR A 317 16.93 3.16 21.22
C THR A 317 15.62 2.94 21.95
N ILE A 318 15.56 3.20 23.25
CA ILE A 318 14.34 2.99 24.06
C ILE A 318 13.14 3.78 23.53
N ASN A 319 13.36 5.05 23.19
CA ASN A 319 12.29 5.90 22.62
C ASN A 319 11.84 5.40 21.26
N ARG A 320 12.78 4.91 20.44
CA ARG A 320 12.48 4.33 19.14
C ARG A 320 11.66 3.04 19.27
N VAL A 321 12.07 2.13 20.15
CA VAL A 321 11.35 0.87 20.44
C VAL A 321 9.92 1.15 20.90
N LYS A 322 9.73 2.04 21.88
CA LYS A 322 8.39 2.45 22.35
C LYS A 322 7.54 3.01 21.21
N ALA A 323 8.12 3.86 20.36
CA ALA A 323 7.38 4.47 19.26
C ALA A 323 6.98 3.44 18.18
N GLU A 324 7.89 2.55 17.79
CA GLU A 324 7.68 1.55 16.75
C GLU A 324 6.74 0.42 17.19
N LEU A 325 6.76 0.04 18.48
CA LEU A 325 5.92 -1.03 19.04
C LEU A 325 4.64 -0.53 19.74
N SER A 326 4.37 0.78 19.72
CA SER A 326 3.24 1.41 20.41
C SER A 326 1.85 0.85 20.09
N ILE A 327 1.69 0.16 18.95
CA ILE A 327 0.42 -0.41 18.50
C ILE A 327 0.45 -1.95 18.43
N ARG A 328 1.53 -2.59 18.90
CA ARG A 328 1.69 -4.04 18.84
C ARG A 328 1.21 -4.66 20.14
N GLU A 329 -0.03 -5.14 20.14
CA GLU A 329 -0.72 -5.61 21.36
C GLU A 329 -0.14 -6.91 21.94
N THR A 330 0.55 -7.71 21.12
CA THR A 330 1.17 -8.97 21.57
C THR A 330 2.45 -8.76 22.38
N CYS A 331 3.02 -7.55 22.30
CA CYS A 331 4.31 -7.21 22.86
C CYS A 331 4.18 -6.70 24.31
N VAL A 332 5.05 -7.16 25.19
CA VAL A 332 5.21 -6.67 26.56
C VAL A 332 6.57 -6.00 26.69
N LEU A 333 6.57 -4.73 27.11
CA LEU A 333 7.78 -3.95 27.37
C LEU A 333 7.96 -3.76 28.88
N ARG A 334 9.15 -4.06 29.40
CA ARG A 334 9.53 -3.84 30.80
C ARG A 334 10.85 -3.08 30.84
N GLU A 335 10.90 -2.03 31.64
CA GLU A 335 12.14 -1.27 31.88
C GLU A 335 12.79 -1.72 33.19
N ASP A 336 14.11 -1.76 33.19
CA ASP A 336 14.96 -2.01 34.35
C ASP A 336 16.23 -1.14 34.29
N ASP A 337 17.15 -1.35 35.22
CA ASP A 337 18.37 -0.53 35.34
C ASP A 337 19.32 -0.66 34.13
N GLU A 338 19.22 -1.74 33.35
CA GLU A 338 20.07 -2.02 32.19
C GLU A 338 19.45 -1.52 30.87
N GLY A 339 18.16 -1.19 30.88
CA GLY A 339 17.43 -0.65 29.74
C GLY A 339 16.00 -1.17 29.67
N MET A 340 15.69 -1.93 28.61
CA MET A 340 14.36 -2.49 28.38
C MET A 340 14.42 -3.94 27.91
N ILE A 341 13.55 -4.77 28.46
CA ILE A 341 13.21 -6.09 27.93
C ILE A 341 11.92 -5.99 27.12
N MET A 342 11.96 -6.55 25.93
CA MET A 342 10.78 -6.82 25.10
C MET A 342 10.52 -8.32 25.05
N GLU A 343 9.30 -8.73 25.40
CA GLU A 343 8.80 -10.10 25.24
C GLU A 343 7.63 -10.11 24.25
N ASP A 344 7.61 -11.05 23.31
CA ASP A 344 6.56 -11.14 22.30
C ASP A 344 6.43 -12.55 21.69
N MET A 345 5.36 -12.79 20.95
CA MET A 345 5.16 -13.95 20.09
C MET A 345 5.26 -13.53 18.63
N VAL A 346 6.21 -14.10 17.89
CA VAL A 346 6.60 -13.64 16.56
C VAL A 346 6.59 -14.78 15.53
N ASP A 347 5.89 -14.57 14.42
CA ASP A 347 6.07 -15.29 13.16
C ASP A 347 6.90 -14.41 12.21
N GLY A 348 7.95 -14.96 11.60
CA GLY A 348 8.87 -14.19 10.73
C GLY A 348 10.16 -13.72 11.40
N LEU A 349 10.91 -14.64 12.04
CA LEU A 349 12.20 -14.33 12.70
C LEU A 349 13.22 -13.67 11.78
N GLY A 350 13.27 -14.03 10.49
CA GLY A 350 14.22 -13.42 9.54
C GLY A 350 13.96 -11.93 9.32
N GLU A 351 12.68 -11.52 9.24
CA GLU A 351 12.31 -10.11 9.13
C GLU A 351 12.56 -9.37 10.46
N MET A 352 12.41 -10.05 11.59
CA MET A 352 12.77 -9.52 12.89
C MET A 352 14.28 -9.30 13.04
N ALA A 353 15.10 -10.23 12.56
CA ALA A 353 16.55 -10.07 12.53
C ALA A 353 16.95 -8.80 11.76
N VAL A 354 16.32 -8.53 10.61
CA VAL A 354 16.52 -7.29 9.83
C VAL A 354 16.23 -6.04 10.65
N TRP A 355 15.13 -6.03 11.39
CA TRP A 355 14.77 -4.91 12.25
C TRP A 355 15.78 -4.73 13.39
N LEU A 356 16.20 -5.80 14.05
CA LEU A 356 17.18 -5.76 15.15
C LEU A 356 18.53 -5.19 14.72
N ARG A 357 19.00 -5.52 13.52
CA ARG A 357 20.26 -4.96 12.97
C ARG A 357 20.25 -3.44 12.92
N SER A 358 19.07 -2.82 12.74
CA SER A 358 18.95 -1.36 12.67
C SER A 358 19.22 -0.65 14.01
N PHE A 359 19.40 -1.38 15.11
CA PHE A 359 19.77 -0.86 16.43
C PHE A 359 21.27 -1.00 16.74
N GLY A 360 22.03 -1.68 15.88
CA GLY A 360 23.45 -1.99 16.12
C GLY A 360 23.65 -2.67 17.48
N GLN A 361 24.63 -2.20 18.25
CA GLN A 361 24.91 -2.72 19.61
C GLN A 361 23.80 -2.43 20.65
N GLY A 362 22.79 -1.64 20.30
CA GLY A 362 21.69 -1.29 21.20
C GLY A 362 20.67 -2.41 21.42
N ALA A 363 20.77 -3.53 20.69
CA ALA A 363 19.84 -4.66 20.80
C ALA A 363 20.60 -5.98 20.95
N GLU A 364 20.10 -6.83 21.84
CA GLU A 364 20.62 -8.15 22.14
C GLU A 364 19.49 -9.18 22.17
N VAL A 365 19.65 -10.27 21.42
CA VAL A 365 18.68 -11.38 21.41
C VAL A 365 18.95 -12.30 22.60
N LEU A 366 18.01 -12.39 23.53
CA LEU A 366 18.06 -13.34 24.65
C LEU A 366 17.47 -14.69 24.26
N GLU A 367 16.31 -14.69 23.58
CA GLU A 367 15.62 -15.87 23.06
C GLU A 367 14.88 -15.53 21.74
N PRO A 368 14.68 -16.48 20.80
CA PRO A 368 15.22 -17.84 20.81
C PRO A 368 16.65 -17.90 20.21
N LEU A 369 17.32 -19.04 20.38
CA LEU A 369 18.64 -19.29 19.79
C LEU A 369 18.64 -19.09 18.27
N GLU A 370 17.59 -19.55 17.58
CA GLU A 370 17.44 -19.40 16.12
C GLU A 370 17.49 -17.95 15.66
N LEU A 371 16.86 -17.03 16.39
CA LEU A 371 16.90 -15.60 16.07
C LEU A 371 18.29 -15.02 16.33
N ARG A 372 18.96 -15.46 17.40
CA ARG A 372 20.33 -15.04 17.71
C ARG A 372 21.30 -15.49 16.61
N GLU A 373 21.21 -16.74 16.18
CA GLU A 373 22.03 -17.30 15.10
C GLU A 373 21.81 -16.56 13.77
N ALA A 374 20.55 -16.21 13.45
CA ALA A 374 20.24 -15.41 12.28
C ALA A 374 20.92 -14.02 12.33
N VAL A 375 20.83 -13.32 13.47
CA VAL A 375 21.48 -12.02 13.66
C VAL A 375 23.01 -12.13 13.60
N ILE A 376 23.60 -13.15 14.22
CA ILE A 376 25.06 -13.39 14.19
C ILE A 376 25.53 -13.56 12.74
N LYS A 377 24.86 -14.45 11.98
CA LYS A 377 25.21 -14.70 10.58
C LYS A 377 25.17 -13.41 9.75
N ASP A 378 24.12 -12.61 9.90
CA ASP A 378 24.01 -11.35 9.18
C ASP A 378 25.11 -10.34 9.56
N LEU A 379 25.55 -10.34 10.83
CA LEU A 379 26.63 -9.47 11.30
C LEU A 379 28.00 -9.94 10.81
N GLU A 380 28.23 -11.24 10.69
CA GLU A 380 29.45 -11.81 10.08
C GLU A 380 29.54 -11.40 8.60
N GLU A 381 28.46 -11.59 7.83
CA GLU A 381 28.38 -11.15 6.42
C GLU A 381 28.55 -9.62 6.30
N MET A 382 28.00 -8.86 7.25
CA MET A 382 28.19 -7.41 7.29
C MET A 382 29.65 -7.05 7.55
N LEU A 383 30.32 -7.73 8.49
CA LEU A 383 31.71 -7.48 8.85
C LEU A 383 32.66 -7.72 7.66
N GLU A 384 32.42 -8.77 6.88
CA GLU A 384 33.18 -9.06 5.65
C GLU A 384 33.15 -7.87 4.66
N ASN A 385 32.01 -7.19 4.53
CA ASN A 385 31.90 -6.01 3.67
C ASN A 385 32.77 -4.82 4.11
N TYR A 386 33.16 -4.79 5.40
CA TYR A 386 34.06 -3.78 5.97
C TYR A 386 35.50 -4.27 6.13
N GLY A 387 35.81 -5.48 5.65
CA GLY A 387 37.15 -6.06 5.68
C GLY A 387 37.58 -6.62 7.03
N GLY A 388 36.62 -7.06 7.86
CA GLY A 388 36.90 -7.74 9.12
C GLY A 388 37.03 -9.25 9.00
#